data_AF-A0A535D7W0-F1
#
_entry.id   AF-A0A535D7W0-F1
#
_cell.length_a   1.000
_cell.length_b   1.000
_cell.length_c   1.000
_cell.angle_alpha   90.00
_cell.angle_beta   90.00
_cell.angle_gamma   90.00
#
_symmetry.space_group_name_H-M   'P 1'
#
loop_
_entity.id
_entity.type
_entity.pdbx_description
1 polymer ?
#
loop_
_entity_poly.entity_id
_entity_poly.type
_entity_poly.pdbx_seq_one_letter_code
_entity_poly.pdbx_strand_id
1 'polypeptide(L)'
;MSVPKAPIATVTQAVEALVRKTIALSDDDMGREWKWGVYDEEGLRFALLMAHHELRDLAVRLAAAREREPAQAARILAQYHQAYRDLSGVLASVRTDDLDRVSAEGEWPVREVCKHMLGAEYGFLAVTRLGLERALARNASEPSDEEWNAFRAPIAVDRDKATASIATADIEGIRNAFAEIHIRVLRELRDITDDQIEAPAWFWDGAMPLRFR
;
A
#
# COMPACT_ATOMS: atom_id res chain seq x y z
N MET A 1 33.59 0.92 -20.38
CA MET A 1 32.82 1.48 -19.24
C MET A 1 31.38 1.05 -19.41
N SER A 2 30.86 0.17 -18.56
CA SER A 2 29.45 -0.25 -18.61
C SER A 2 28.60 0.82 -17.94
N VAL A 3 27.62 1.36 -18.66
CA VAL A 3 26.60 2.23 -18.08
C VAL A 3 25.84 1.41 -17.02
N PRO A 4 25.61 1.93 -15.80
CA PRO A 4 24.80 1.22 -14.82
C PRO A 4 23.40 1.07 -15.40
N LYS A 5 22.92 -0.17 -15.55
CA LYS A 5 21.53 -0.43 -15.92
C LYS A 5 20.68 0.12 -14.78
N ALA A 6 19.86 1.16 -15.06
CA ALA A 6 18.90 1.65 -14.08
C ALA A 6 18.09 0.46 -13.54
N PRO A 7 17.79 0.40 -12.23
CA PRO A 7 17.02 -0.70 -11.68
C PRO A 7 15.69 -0.80 -12.43
N ILE A 8 15.36 -2.01 -12.89
CA ILE A 8 14.09 -2.28 -13.57
C ILE A 8 13.00 -2.04 -12.54
N ALA A 9 12.12 -1.06 -12.78
CA ALA A 9 10.98 -0.81 -11.92
C ALA A 9 10.12 -2.09 -11.81
N THR A 10 9.67 -2.40 -10.60
CA THR A 10 8.68 -3.49 -10.43
C THR A 10 7.38 -3.12 -11.14
N VAL A 11 6.56 -4.12 -11.48
CA VAL A 11 5.22 -3.88 -12.07
C VAL A 11 4.41 -2.93 -11.18
N THR A 12 4.45 -3.11 -9.86
CA THR A 12 3.82 -2.20 -8.89
C THR A 12 4.30 -0.77 -9.04
N GLN A 13 5.62 -0.53 -9.10
CA GLN A 13 6.19 0.81 -9.28
C GLN A 13 5.80 1.42 -10.63
N ALA A 14 5.75 0.61 -11.70
CA ALA A 14 5.34 1.07 -13.03
C ALA A 14 3.86 1.48 -13.07
N VAL A 15 2.98 0.69 -12.45
CA VAL A 15 1.54 1.01 -12.33
C VAL A 15 1.33 2.26 -11.49
N GLU A 16 2.03 2.41 -10.36
CA GLU A 16 1.99 3.63 -9.55
C GLU A 16 2.44 4.86 -10.34
N ALA A 17 3.54 4.75 -11.09
CA ALA A 17 4.03 5.83 -11.93
C ALA A 17 3.04 6.20 -13.04
N LEU A 18 2.35 5.21 -13.63
CA LEU A 18 1.29 5.45 -14.61
C LEU A 18 0.15 6.25 -13.96
N VAL A 19 -0.41 5.75 -12.85
CA VAL A 19 -1.53 6.40 -12.14
C VAL A 19 -1.18 7.85 -11.80
N ARG A 20 0.00 8.10 -11.21
CA ARG A 20 0.45 9.45 -10.87
C ARG A 20 0.52 10.40 -12.06
N LYS A 21 0.94 9.89 -13.22
CA LYS A 21 1.05 10.69 -14.44
C LYS A 21 -0.29 10.95 -15.11
N THR A 22 -1.31 10.12 -14.85
CA THR A 22 -2.58 10.20 -15.58
C THR A 22 -3.74 10.73 -14.77
N ILE A 23 -3.66 10.66 -13.45
CA ILE A 23 -4.77 11.01 -12.55
C ILE A 23 -5.19 12.49 -12.60
N ALA A 24 -4.24 13.39 -12.91
CA ALA A 24 -4.49 14.83 -12.98
C ALA A 24 -4.73 15.34 -14.41
N LEU A 25 -4.75 14.44 -15.41
CA LEU A 25 -4.96 14.83 -16.79
C LEU A 25 -6.41 15.31 -17.00
N SER A 26 -6.55 16.44 -17.67
CA SER A 26 -7.86 16.92 -18.12
C SER A 26 -8.42 16.06 -19.25
N ASP A 27 -9.70 16.27 -19.57
CA ASP A 27 -10.31 15.62 -20.74
C ASP A 27 -9.61 16.00 -22.05
N ASP A 28 -9.13 17.25 -22.17
CA ASP A 28 -8.35 17.70 -23.32
C ASP A 28 -6.97 17.01 -23.37
N ASP A 29 -6.28 16.87 -22.24
CA ASP A 29 -5.02 16.14 -22.16
C ASP A 29 -5.17 14.68 -22.61
N MET A 30 -6.30 14.07 -22.29
CA MET A 30 -6.63 12.70 -22.65
C MET A 30 -6.86 12.55 -24.17
N GLY A 31 -7.13 13.63 -24.89
CA GLY A 31 -7.24 13.68 -26.36
C GLY A 31 -5.91 13.81 -27.09
N ARG A 32 -4.77 13.95 -26.38
CA ARG A 32 -3.44 14.04 -27.00
C ARG A 32 -3.16 12.83 -27.89
N GLU A 33 -2.59 13.11 -29.07
CA GLU A 33 -2.25 12.06 -30.05
C GLU A 33 -1.34 11.01 -29.41
N TRP A 34 -1.73 9.75 -29.58
CA TRP A 34 -0.99 8.60 -29.15
C TRP A 34 -1.31 7.43 -30.07
N LYS A 35 -0.30 6.61 -30.37
CA LYS A 35 -0.40 5.51 -31.32
C LYS A 35 0.02 4.19 -30.68
N TRP A 36 -0.78 3.15 -30.88
CA TRP A 36 -0.46 1.78 -30.50
C TRP A 36 -0.72 0.82 -31.65
N GLY A 37 0.36 0.38 -32.30
CA GLY A 37 0.25 -0.40 -33.53
C GLY A 37 -0.54 0.37 -34.59
N VAL A 38 -1.72 -0.15 -34.94
CA VAL A 38 -2.64 0.46 -35.92
C VAL A 38 -3.70 1.38 -35.30
N TYR A 39 -3.78 1.48 -33.98
CA TYR A 39 -4.74 2.34 -33.30
C TYR A 39 -4.14 3.73 -33.07
N ASP A 40 -4.62 4.75 -33.78
CA ASP A 40 -4.12 6.13 -33.67
C ASP A 40 -5.19 7.23 -33.57
N GLU A 41 -6.48 6.88 -33.52
CA GLU A 41 -7.58 7.86 -33.50
C GLU A 41 -8.03 8.31 -32.10
N GLU A 42 -7.88 7.46 -31.09
CA GLU A 42 -8.45 7.70 -29.75
C GLU A 42 -7.48 8.36 -28.74
N GLY A 43 -6.24 8.63 -29.17
CA GLY A 43 -5.24 9.32 -28.38
C GLY A 43 -4.88 8.63 -27.06
N LEU A 44 -4.53 9.42 -26.05
CA LEU A 44 -4.00 8.93 -24.78
C LEU A 44 -5.02 8.12 -23.96
N ARG A 45 -6.34 8.33 -24.14
CA ARG A 45 -7.39 7.49 -23.53
C ARG A 45 -7.19 6.02 -23.87
N PHE A 46 -6.89 5.75 -25.13
CA PHE A 46 -6.67 4.40 -25.61
C PHE A 46 -5.44 3.75 -24.95
N ALA A 47 -4.42 4.54 -24.61
CA ALA A 47 -3.24 4.04 -23.89
C ALA A 47 -3.57 3.47 -22.52
N LEU A 48 -4.47 4.14 -21.78
CA LEU A 48 -4.91 3.66 -20.47
C LEU A 48 -5.76 2.40 -20.59
N LEU A 49 -6.63 2.33 -21.59
CA LEU A 49 -7.42 1.14 -21.89
C LEU A 49 -6.52 -0.05 -22.26
N MET A 50 -5.53 0.16 -23.13
CA MET A 50 -4.58 -0.88 -23.52
C MET A 50 -3.71 -1.33 -22.36
N ALA A 51 -3.22 -0.41 -21.53
CA ALA A 51 -2.50 -0.75 -20.30
C ALA A 51 -3.38 -1.62 -19.37
N HIS A 52 -4.66 -1.30 -19.22
CA HIS A 52 -5.60 -2.11 -18.45
C HIS A 52 -5.75 -3.52 -19.04
N HIS A 53 -5.92 -3.66 -20.36
CA HIS A 53 -6.00 -4.96 -21.03
C HIS A 53 -4.74 -5.81 -20.82
N GLU A 54 -3.56 -5.23 -21.04
CA GLU A 54 -2.28 -5.92 -20.85
C GLU A 54 -2.08 -6.37 -19.39
N LEU A 55 -2.47 -5.53 -18.42
CA LEU A 55 -2.40 -5.91 -17.00
C LEU A 55 -3.36 -7.04 -16.66
N ARG A 56 -4.58 -7.06 -17.22
CA ARG A 56 -5.54 -8.15 -17.00
C ARG A 56 -5.06 -9.45 -17.62
N ASP A 57 -4.54 -9.41 -18.84
CA ASP A 57 -4.01 -10.59 -19.49
C ASP A 57 -2.76 -11.11 -18.76
N LEU A 58 -1.84 -10.23 -18.37
CA LEU A 58 -0.71 -10.59 -17.52
C LEU A 58 -1.16 -11.27 -16.23
N ALA A 59 -2.19 -10.77 -15.56
CA ALA A 59 -2.72 -11.37 -14.33
C ALA A 59 -3.23 -12.82 -14.58
N VAL A 60 -3.96 -13.04 -15.68
CA VAL A 60 -4.44 -14.38 -16.07
C VAL A 60 -3.27 -15.30 -16.42
N ARG A 61 -2.30 -14.83 -17.21
CA ARG A 61 -1.12 -15.61 -17.59
C ARG A 61 -0.29 -15.98 -16.35
N LEU A 62 -0.10 -15.05 -15.42
CA LEU A 62 0.61 -15.31 -14.17
C LEU A 62 -0.15 -16.30 -13.29
N ALA A 63 -1.48 -16.23 -13.23
CA ALA A 63 -2.29 -17.21 -12.51
C ALA A 63 -2.19 -18.61 -13.13
N ALA A 64 -2.29 -18.71 -14.45
CA ALA A 64 -2.17 -19.97 -15.19
C ALA A 64 -0.76 -20.59 -15.13
N ALA A 65 0.28 -19.75 -15.02
CA ALA A 65 1.68 -20.19 -14.92
C ALA A 65 2.08 -20.66 -13.50
N ARG A 66 1.20 -20.52 -12.48
CA ARG A 66 1.52 -20.98 -11.13
C ARG A 66 1.49 -22.51 -11.07
N GLU A 67 2.65 -23.10 -10.80
CA GLU A 67 2.78 -24.54 -10.58
C GLU A 67 2.23 -24.99 -9.21
N ARG A 68 2.08 -24.06 -8.26
CA ARG A 68 1.62 -24.33 -6.89
C ARG A 68 0.69 -23.24 -6.41
N GLU A 69 -0.26 -23.65 -5.58
CA GLU A 69 -1.10 -22.73 -4.84
C GLU A 69 -0.25 -21.82 -3.95
N PRO A 70 -0.56 -20.50 -3.88
CA PRO A 70 0.16 -19.60 -3.00
C PRO A 70 -0.04 -20.01 -1.53
N ALA A 71 1.02 -19.86 -0.74
CA ALA A 71 0.97 -19.99 0.72
C ALA A 71 -0.12 -19.07 1.31
N GLN A 72 -0.73 -19.46 2.43
CA GLN A 72 -1.75 -18.65 3.09
C GLN A 72 -1.21 -17.26 3.42
N ALA A 73 0.00 -17.16 3.97
CA ALA A 73 0.68 -15.91 4.26
C ALA A 73 0.71 -14.95 3.05
N ALA A 74 1.07 -15.48 1.87
CA ALA A 74 1.10 -14.72 0.63
C ALA A 74 -0.29 -14.27 0.17
N ARG A 75 -1.33 -15.11 0.35
CA ARG A 75 -2.71 -14.74 0.03
C ARG A 75 -3.21 -13.60 0.91
N ILE A 76 -2.90 -13.63 2.20
CA ILE A 76 -3.37 -12.57 3.08
C ILE A 76 -2.58 -11.27 2.88
N LEU A 77 -1.27 -11.34 2.56
CA LEU A 77 -0.52 -10.16 2.12
C LEU A 77 -1.08 -9.59 0.80
N ALA A 78 -1.60 -10.44 -0.10
CA ALA A 78 -2.29 -9.98 -1.31
C ALA A 78 -3.62 -9.26 -0.99
N GLN A 79 -4.36 -9.67 0.05
CA GLN A 79 -5.55 -8.93 0.50
C GLN A 79 -5.18 -7.54 1.02
N TYR A 80 -4.09 -7.42 1.77
CA TYR A 80 -3.54 -6.11 2.17
C TYR A 80 -3.20 -5.23 0.95
N HIS A 81 -2.55 -5.81 -0.07
CA HIS A 81 -2.28 -5.08 -1.31
C HIS A 81 -3.56 -4.65 -2.02
N GLN A 82 -4.58 -5.50 -2.07
CA GLN A 82 -5.87 -5.15 -2.66
C GLN A 82 -6.55 -3.99 -1.91
N ALA A 83 -6.58 -4.03 -0.58
CA ALA A 83 -7.16 -2.95 0.23
C ALA A 83 -6.45 -1.60 -0.01
N TYR A 84 -5.11 -1.61 -0.16
CA TYR A 84 -4.36 -0.41 -0.56
C TYR A 84 -4.75 0.08 -1.96
N ARG A 85 -4.98 -0.82 -2.93
CA ARG A 85 -5.45 -0.44 -4.27
C ARG A 85 -6.83 0.18 -4.25
N ASP A 86 -7.73 -0.37 -3.44
CA ASP A 86 -9.08 0.17 -3.26
C ASP A 86 -9.02 1.57 -2.63
N LEU A 87 -8.21 1.75 -1.58
CA LEU A 87 -7.96 3.06 -0.98
C LEU A 87 -7.36 4.05 -1.99
N SER A 88 -6.39 3.62 -2.79
CA SER A 88 -5.78 4.45 -3.83
C SER A 88 -6.82 4.89 -4.87
N GLY A 89 -7.75 4.00 -5.23
CA GLY A 89 -8.86 4.32 -6.12
C GLY A 89 -9.86 5.31 -5.52
N VAL A 90 -10.19 5.20 -4.23
CA VAL A 90 -11.03 6.16 -3.53
C VAL A 90 -10.34 7.52 -3.43
N LEU A 91 -9.07 7.55 -3.00
CA LEU A 91 -8.31 8.78 -2.91
C LEU A 91 -8.05 9.41 -4.27
N ALA A 92 -8.22 8.68 -5.37
CA ALA A 92 -7.98 9.19 -6.70
C ALA A 92 -8.96 10.30 -7.12
N SER A 93 -10.20 10.23 -6.64
CA SER A 93 -11.25 11.22 -6.92
C SER A 93 -11.27 12.41 -5.96
N VAL A 94 -10.50 12.34 -4.86
CA VAL A 94 -10.44 13.41 -3.86
C VAL A 94 -9.62 14.58 -4.38
N ARG A 95 -10.13 15.80 -4.20
CA ARG A 95 -9.40 17.04 -4.50
C ARG A 95 -8.73 17.56 -3.25
N THR A 96 -7.62 18.28 -3.41
CA THR A 96 -6.94 18.98 -2.32
C THR A 96 -7.89 19.91 -1.54
N ASP A 97 -8.77 20.62 -2.26
CA ASP A 97 -9.72 21.57 -1.66
C ASP A 97 -10.75 20.89 -0.72
N ASP A 98 -11.00 19.59 -0.91
CA ASP A 98 -11.99 18.83 -0.14
C ASP A 98 -11.38 18.19 1.13
N LEU A 99 -10.06 18.21 1.30
CA LEU A 99 -9.36 17.48 2.37
C LEU A 99 -9.79 17.89 3.78
N ASP A 100 -10.04 19.18 3.97
CA ASP A 100 -10.37 19.78 5.26
C ASP A 100 -11.87 20.08 5.41
N ARG A 101 -12.67 19.73 4.40
CA ARG A 101 -14.11 19.88 4.43
C ARG A 101 -14.72 18.80 5.32
N VAL A 102 -15.50 19.23 6.32
CA VAL A 102 -16.32 18.34 7.13
C VAL A 102 -17.61 18.01 6.37
N SER A 103 -17.85 16.72 6.11
CA SER A 103 -18.99 16.24 5.33
C SER A 103 -20.33 16.37 6.07
N ALA A 104 -20.36 16.05 7.37
CA ALA A 104 -21.51 16.23 8.25
C ALA A 104 -21.09 16.50 9.71
N GLU A 105 -22.03 16.98 10.54
CA GLU A 105 -21.78 17.22 11.96
C GLU A 105 -21.31 15.94 12.68
N GLY A 106 -20.20 16.04 13.41
CA GLY A 106 -19.59 14.91 14.12
C GLY A 106 -18.68 14.02 13.27
N GLU A 107 -18.63 14.20 11.96
CA GLU A 107 -17.72 13.47 11.08
C GLU A 107 -16.33 14.11 11.03
N TRP A 108 -15.32 13.30 10.72
CA TRP A 108 -13.95 13.77 10.50
C TRP A 108 -13.75 14.21 9.05
N PRO A 109 -13.00 15.29 8.81
CA PRO A 109 -12.57 15.63 7.46
C PRO A 109 -11.63 14.55 6.91
N VAL A 110 -11.54 14.44 5.58
CA VAL A 110 -10.74 13.40 4.90
C VAL A 110 -9.29 13.39 5.38
N ARG A 111 -8.69 14.56 5.65
CA ARG A 111 -7.33 14.66 6.18
C ARG A 111 -7.17 13.92 7.52
N GLU A 112 -8.10 14.09 8.45
CA GLU A 112 -8.03 13.44 9.77
C GLU A 112 -8.28 11.94 9.66
N VAL A 113 -9.20 11.51 8.79
CA VAL A 113 -9.38 10.09 8.45
C VAL A 113 -8.08 9.49 7.92
N CYS A 114 -7.42 10.18 6.98
CA CYS A 114 -6.15 9.73 6.41
C CYS A 114 -5.03 9.66 7.46
N LYS A 115 -4.92 10.65 8.36
CA LYS A 115 -3.95 10.61 9.48
C LYS A 115 -4.19 9.41 10.38
N HIS A 116 -5.44 9.15 10.73
CA HIS A 116 -5.80 8.03 11.60
C HIS A 116 -5.48 6.69 10.94
N MET A 117 -5.91 6.50 9.69
CA MET A 117 -5.61 5.29 8.91
C MET A 117 -4.11 5.07 8.76
N LEU A 118 -3.35 6.12 8.44
CA LEU A 118 -1.89 6.01 8.36
C LEU A 118 -1.29 5.60 9.71
N GLY A 119 -1.76 6.18 10.82
CA GLY A 119 -1.36 5.75 12.16
C GLY A 119 -1.62 4.26 12.42
N ALA A 120 -2.77 3.75 11.97
CA ALA A 120 -3.12 2.34 12.07
C ALA A 120 -2.21 1.44 11.23
N GLU A 121 -1.81 1.84 10.02
CA GLU A 121 -0.85 1.11 9.17
C GLU A 121 0.51 0.91 9.85
N TYR A 122 1.05 1.95 10.49
CA TYR A 122 2.30 1.84 11.26
C TYR A 122 2.12 0.98 12.52
N GLY A 123 0.97 1.08 13.19
CA GLY A 123 0.63 0.22 14.32
C GLY A 123 0.57 -1.26 13.92
N PHE A 124 -0.10 -1.56 12.81
CA PHE A 124 -0.16 -2.88 12.21
C PHE A 124 1.24 -3.42 11.92
N LEU A 125 2.11 -2.63 11.27
CA LEU A 125 3.48 -3.05 10.99
C LEU A 125 4.26 -3.35 12.29
N ALA A 126 4.11 -2.51 13.32
CA ALA A 126 4.80 -2.70 14.59
C ALA A 126 4.35 -3.98 15.31
N VAL A 127 3.04 -4.21 15.46
CA VAL A 127 2.49 -5.40 16.11
C VAL A 127 2.91 -6.67 15.35
N THR A 128 2.78 -6.65 14.03
CA THR A 128 3.11 -7.81 13.18
C THR A 128 4.58 -8.14 13.25
N ARG A 129 5.46 -7.14 13.21
CA ARG A 129 6.91 -7.37 13.29
C ARG A 129 7.35 -7.86 14.66
N LEU A 130 6.80 -7.30 15.75
CA LEU A 130 7.16 -7.79 17.08
C LEU A 130 6.71 -9.25 17.25
N GLY A 131 5.48 -9.58 16.86
CA GLY A 131 5.01 -10.96 16.88
C GLY A 131 5.90 -11.90 16.06
N LEU A 132 6.34 -11.47 14.86
CA LEU A 132 7.25 -12.24 14.02
C LEU A 132 8.63 -12.43 14.66
N GLU A 133 9.22 -11.38 15.22
CA GLU A 133 10.53 -11.46 15.88
C GLU A 133 10.49 -12.39 17.10
N ARG A 134 9.40 -12.34 17.88
CA ARG A 134 9.16 -13.27 18.99
C ARG A 134 8.96 -14.70 18.51
N ALA A 135 8.21 -14.91 17.43
CA ALA A 135 8.04 -16.24 16.82
C ALA A 135 9.37 -16.84 16.37
N LEU A 136 10.22 -16.05 15.72
CA LEU A 136 11.58 -16.44 15.31
C LEU A 136 12.47 -16.78 16.52
N ALA A 137 12.30 -16.05 17.63
CA ALA A 137 12.96 -16.32 18.91
C ALA A 137 12.32 -17.46 19.72
N ARG A 138 11.25 -18.09 19.21
CA ARG A 138 10.44 -19.11 19.91
C ARG A 138 9.88 -18.63 21.26
N ASN A 139 9.50 -17.36 21.32
CA ASN A 139 8.90 -16.74 22.49
C ASN A 139 7.41 -16.51 22.25
N ALA A 140 6.56 -17.23 22.98
CA ALA A 140 5.10 -17.14 22.88
C ALA A 140 4.45 -16.33 24.01
N SER A 141 5.24 -15.72 24.90
CA SER A 141 4.73 -14.89 25.99
C SER A 141 4.30 -13.52 25.48
N GLU A 142 3.43 -12.82 26.22
CA GLU A 142 3.12 -11.41 25.98
C GLU A 142 4.38 -10.54 26.14
N PRO A 143 4.66 -9.60 25.22
CA PRO A 143 5.73 -8.63 25.43
C PRO A 143 5.39 -7.73 26.63
N SER A 144 6.40 -7.35 27.40
CA SER A 144 6.19 -6.32 28.42
C SER A 144 5.95 -4.96 27.77
N ASP A 145 5.35 -4.02 28.49
CA ASP A 145 5.21 -2.63 28.02
C ASP A 145 6.55 -2.01 27.65
N GLU A 146 7.61 -2.32 28.41
CA GLU A 146 8.96 -1.84 28.13
C GLU A 146 9.48 -2.38 26.79
N GLU A 147 9.33 -3.68 26.54
CA GLU A 147 9.72 -4.32 25.29
C GLU A 147 8.92 -3.73 24.11
N TRP A 148 7.59 -3.63 24.25
CA TRP A 148 6.73 -3.05 23.22
C TRP A 148 7.12 -1.60 22.90
N ASN A 149 7.32 -0.77 23.92
CA ASN A 149 7.69 0.62 23.75
C ASN A 149 9.07 0.77 23.10
N ALA A 150 10.05 -0.04 23.50
CA ALA A 150 11.38 -0.04 22.90
C ALA A 150 11.32 -0.47 21.42
N PHE A 151 10.57 -1.53 21.12
CA PHE A 151 10.42 -2.06 19.77
C PHE A 151 9.73 -1.07 18.83
N ARG A 152 8.60 -0.51 19.26
CA ARG A 152 7.80 0.38 18.41
C ARG A 152 8.41 1.78 18.26
N ALA A 153 9.33 2.20 19.11
CA ALA A 153 9.90 3.55 19.12
C ALA A 153 10.39 4.03 17.73
N PRO A 154 11.26 3.28 16.99
CA PRO A 154 11.66 3.70 15.65
C PRO A 154 10.49 3.78 14.66
N ILE A 155 9.53 2.85 14.74
CA ILE A 155 8.34 2.86 13.88
C ILE A 155 7.42 4.04 14.22
N ALA A 156 7.33 4.41 15.51
CA ALA A 156 6.56 5.55 15.99
C ALA A 156 7.17 6.88 15.51
N VAL A 157 8.50 7.00 15.45
CA VAL A 157 9.16 8.17 14.86
C VAL A 157 8.80 8.32 13.38
N ASP A 158 8.86 7.22 12.61
CA ASP A 158 8.47 7.24 11.20
C ASP A 158 6.98 7.58 11.02
N ARG A 159 6.11 7.00 11.87
CA ARG A 159 4.68 7.31 11.91
C ARG A 159 4.45 8.78 12.16
N ASP A 160 5.08 9.35 13.19
CA ASP A 160 4.87 10.75 13.60
C ASP A 160 5.34 11.72 12.52
N LYS A 161 6.45 11.39 11.84
CA LYS A 161 6.91 12.13 10.66
C LYS A 161 5.87 12.07 9.53
N ALA A 162 5.35 10.89 9.23
CA ALA A 162 4.42 10.70 8.13
C ALA A 162 3.04 11.34 8.43
N THR A 163 2.52 11.22 9.65
CA THR A 163 1.27 11.90 10.06
C THR A 163 1.43 13.42 10.10
N ALA A 164 2.60 13.92 10.56
CA ALA A 164 2.92 15.34 10.48
C ALA A 164 2.99 15.84 9.03
N SER A 165 3.53 15.05 8.10
CA SER A 165 3.55 15.43 6.68
C SER A 165 2.14 15.54 6.08
N ILE A 166 1.20 14.68 6.48
CA ILE A 166 -0.19 14.76 6.03
C ILE A 166 -0.89 16.01 6.56
N ALA A 167 -0.46 16.58 7.70
CA ALA A 167 -1.14 17.71 8.32
C ALA A 167 -1.24 18.94 7.42
N THR A 168 -0.29 19.12 6.49
CA THR A 168 -0.26 20.26 5.56
C THR A 168 -0.12 19.84 4.10
N ALA A 169 -0.14 18.54 3.80
CA ALA A 169 -0.01 18.03 2.44
C ALA A 169 -1.23 18.34 1.56
N ASP A 170 -1.01 18.40 0.25
CA ASP A 170 -2.07 18.23 -0.73
C ASP A 170 -2.46 16.75 -0.89
N ILE A 171 -3.40 16.46 -1.80
CA ILE A 171 -3.82 15.07 -2.02
C ILE A 171 -2.69 14.18 -2.53
N GLU A 172 -1.73 14.73 -3.28
CA GLU A 172 -0.58 13.96 -3.77
C GLU A 172 0.34 13.55 -2.63
N GLY A 173 0.64 14.46 -1.69
CA GLY A 173 1.41 14.15 -0.49
C GLY A 173 0.77 13.07 0.39
N ILE A 174 -0.57 13.07 0.50
CA ILE A 174 -1.30 12.00 1.22
C ILE A 174 -1.15 10.66 0.50
N ARG A 175 -1.36 10.62 -0.82
CA ARG A 175 -1.17 9.40 -1.63
C ARG A 175 0.27 8.88 -1.52
N ASN A 176 1.26 9.78 -1.44
CA ASN A 176 2.67 9.42 -1.25
C ASN A 176 2.91 8.73 0.09
N ALA A 177 2.39 9.29 1.18
CA ALA A 177 2.53 8.72 2.51
C ALA A 177 1.96 7.29 2.59
N PHE A 178 0.79 7.05 2.01
CA PHE A 178 0.21 5.70 1.93
C PHE A 178 1.04 4.76 1.04
N ALA A 179 1.52 5.22 -0.12
CA ALA A 179 2.37 4.41 -0.99
C ALA A 179 3.67 3.98 -0.29
N GLU A 180 4.28 4.88 0.48
CA GLU A 180 5.52 4.61 1.21
C GLU A 180 5.35 3.52 2.28
N ILE A 181 4.34 3.66 3.16
CA ILE A 181 4.08 2.62 4.18
C ILE A 181 3.64 1.31 3.52
N HIS A 182 2.83 1.37 2.46
CA HIS A 182 2.40 0.19 1.72
C HIS A 182 3.58 -0.62 1.15
N ILE A 183 4.51 0.05 0.47
CA ILE A 183 5.72 -0.57 -0.06
C ILE A 183 6.57 -1.16 1.07
N ARG A 184 6.67 -0.44 2.20
CA ARG A 184 7.40 -0.91 3.38
C ARG A 184 6.80 -2.19 3.94
N VAL A 185 5.48 -2.24 4.16
CA VAL A 185 4.77 -3.41 4.67
C VAL A 185 4.97 -4.61 3.74
N LEU A 186 4.76 -4.42 2.43
CA LEU A 186 4.98 -5.51 1.46
C LEU A 186 6.42 -6.01 1.48
N ARG A 187 7.40 -5.12 1.60
CA ARG A 187 8.83 -5.49 1.65
C ARG A 187 9.17 -6.27 2.92
N GLU A 188 8.74 -5.77 4.08
CA GLU A 188 9.14 -6.31 5.39
C GLU A 188 8.39 -7.60 5.74
N LEU A 189 7.21 -7.83 5.15
CA LEU A 189 6.40 -9.02 5.41
C LEU A 189 6.39 -10.03 4.25
N ARG A 190 7.11 -9.78 3.16
CA ARG A 190 7.09 -10.62 1.95
C ARG A 190 7.39 -12.09 2.23
N ASP A 191 8.33 -12.34 3.13
CA ASP A 191 8.93 -13.66 3.33
C ASP A 191 8.33 -14.39 4.55
N ILE A 192 7.23 -13.87 5.10
CA ILE A 192 6.50 -14.55 6.18
C ILE A 192 5.86 -15.84 5.68
N THR A 193 5.98 -16.90 6.47
CA THR A 193 5.55 -18.27 6.14
C THR A 193 4.23 -18.63 6.82
N ASP A 194 3.60 -19.71 6.35
CA ASP A 194 2.33 -20.21 6.91
C ASP A 194 2.45 -20.62 8.38
N ASP A 195 3.60 -21.15 8.80
CA ASP A 195 3.82 -21.49 10.21
C ASP A 195 3.97 -20.22 11.08
N GLN A 196 4.61 -19.17 10.53
CA GLN A 196 4.83 -17.93 11.26
C GLN A 196 3.52 -17.15 11.46
N ILE A 197 2.59 -17.18 10.52
CA ILE A 197 1.32 -16.44 10.66
C ILE A 197 0.38 -17.00 11.73
N GLU A 198 0.64 -18.21 12.25
CA GLU A 198 -0.09 -18.78 13.40
C GLU A 198 0.49 -18.34 14.75
N ALA A 199 1.65 -17.70 14.77
CA ALA A 199 2.25 -17.21 16.01
C ALA A 199 1.40 -16.08 16.64
N PRO A 200 1.39 -15.95 17.96
CA PRO A 200 0.63 -14.91 18.64
C PRO A 200 1.22 -13.52 18.40
N ALA A 201 0.32 -12.54 18.29
CA ALA A 201 0.56 -11.12 18.33
C ALA A 201 -0.43 -10.49 19.33
N TRP A 202 0.00 -9.45 20.03
CA TRP A 202 -0.77 -8.84 21.10
C TRP A 202 -1.32 -7.49 20.67
N PHE A 203 -2.65 -7.42 20.61
CA PHE A 203 -3.41 -6.21 20.39
C PHE A 203 -3.95 -5.69 21.74
N TRP A 204 -4.62 -4.54 21.72
CA TRP A 204 -5.14 -3.93 22.96
C TRP A 204 -6.23 -4.78 23.66
N ASP A 205 -6.82 -5.75 22.97
CA ASP A 205 -7.88 -6.65 23.45
C ASP A 205 -7.42 -8.11 23.60
N GLY A 206 -6.12 -8.38 23.45
CA GLY A 206 -5.50 -9.67 23.77
C GLY A 206 -4.68 -10.28 22.64
N ALA A 207 -4.31 -11.55 22.84
CA ALA A 207 -3.50 -12.31 21.90
C ALA A 207 -4.35 -12.84 20.74
N MET A 208 -3.91 -12.58 19.52
CA MET A 208 -4.49 -13.07 18.27
C MET A 208 -3.36 -13.65 17.39
N PRO A 209 -3.63 -14.63 16.50
CA PRO A 209 -2.63 -15.05 15.52
C PRO A 209 -2.17 -13.88 14.64
N LEU A 210 -0.94 -13.89 14.14
CA LEU A 210 -0.42 -12.86 13.21
C LEU A 210 -1.26 -12.71 11.93
N ARG A 211 -2.02 -13.74 11.55
CA ARG A 211 -2.99 -13.65 10.45
C ARG A 211 -4.26 -12.85 10.77
N PHE A 212 -4.56 -12.54 12.03
CA PHE A 212 -5.75 -11.80 12.46
C PHE A 212 -5.72 -10.35 11.96
N ARG A 213 -6.83 -9.94 11.36
CA ARG A 213 -7.07 -8.63 10.73
C ARG A 213 -8.57 -8.33 10.77
#